data_AF-A0A0V0R4W7-F1
#
_entry.id   AF-A0A0V0R4W7-F1
#
_cell.length_a   1.000
_cell.length_b   1.000
_cell.length_c   1.000
_cell.angle_alpha   90.00
_cell.angle_beta   90.00
_cell.angle_gamma   90.00
#
_symmetry.space_group_name_H-M   'P 1'
#
loop_
_entity.id
_entity.type
_entity.pdbx_description
1 polymer ?
#
loop_
_entity_poly.entity_id
_entity_poly.type
_entity_poly.pdbx_seq_one_letter_code
_entity_poly.pdbx_strand_id
1 'polypeptide(L)'
;MIKFTAYAFLLKVFNGGGFAHEKTQQLVYGKILRRYKSKHGSNKYSKKYAQIEGIMSDNIIKNPHFYDYTVIFVNYCDGTAFTGHLDEPIIYKGKELWVRGQDNMLATLDYVKKYYKLQNADQVVVGGTSSGAVVVYNWIDYISNYVKKLNPKTQVVALADAGMFLNYKKFGTDFYEFLEKQKNLYIYTRDIDQEQPFQNKKCIEKYQDEPWNFAESETTQPTIQLAQLVGQFAEQENIEINGIDLQHWQESSNCELIRQQVWNDFDRIQLYDEYQDGELQKMGF
;
A
#
# COMPACT_ATOMS: atom_id res chain seq x y z
N MET A 1 18.89 20.02 -32.12
CA MET A 1 18.02 18.84 -31.94
C MET A 1 17.41 18.97 -30.56
N ILE A 2 16.14 19.37 -30.46
CA ILE A 2 15.44 19.55 -29.18
C ILE A 2 15.14 18.13 -28.66
N LYS A 3 15.84 17.69 -27.61
CA LYS A 3 15.37 16.54 -26.83
C LYS A 3 14.03 16.97 -26.27
N PHE A 4 12.93 16.42 -26.80
CA PHE A 4 11.67 16.43 -26.08
C PHE A 4 11.94 15.58 -24.82
N THR A 5 12.24 16.23 -23.71
CA THR A 5 12.26 15.57 -22.40
C THR A 5 10.86 15.03 -22.21
N ALA A 6 10.72 13.70 -22.19
CA ALA A 6 9.47 13.05 -21.85
C ALA A 6 9.01 13.61 -20.50
N TYR A 7 7.78 14.12 -20.43
CA TYR A 7 7.29 14.69 -19.19
C TYR A 7 6.81 13.53 -18.33
N ALA A 8 7.63 13.06 -17.41
CA ALA A 8 7.35 11.84 -16.66
C ALA A 8 7.20 12.11 -15.16
N PHE A 9 6.26 11.40 -14.54
CA PHE A 9 5.93 11.53 -13.11
C PHE A 9 6.24 10.26 -12.35
N LEU A 10 6.79 10.41 -11.16
CA LEU A 10 6.82 9.37 -10.14
C LEU A 10 5.94 9.80 -8.97
N LEU A 11 4.74 9.23 -8.89
CA LEU A 11 3.87 9.35 -7.73
C LEU A 11 4.25 8.27 -6.71
N LYS A 12 5.14 8.60 -5.76
CA LYS A 12 5.53 7.67 -4.70
C LYS A 12 4.62 7.86 -3.49
N VAL A 13 3.80 6.86 -3.23
CA VAL A 13 3.02 6.71 -2.01
C VAL A 13 3.86 6.01 -0.94
N PHE A 14 4.68 6.80 -0.25
CA PHE A 14 5.31 6.51 1.05
C PHE A 14 6.17 5.22 1.21
N ASN A 15 6.86 5.14 2.36
CA ASN A 15 7.56 3.97 2.90
C ASN A 15 6.74 3.34 4.05
N GLY A 16 5.74 2.49 3.79
CA GLY A 16 5.08 1.66 4.82
C GLY A 16 4.45 2.34 6.05
N GLY A 17 4.41 1.67 7.20
CA GLY A 17 3.83 2.21 8.45
C GLY A 17 2.49 1.59 8.84
N GLY A 18 2.08 0.53 8.15
CA GLY A 18 1.02 -0.39 8.52
C GLY A 18 -0.38 0.22 8.60
N PHE A 19 -1.33 -0.57 9.08
CA PHE A 19 -2.75 -0.22 9.07
C PHE A 19 -3.29 0.08 10.49
N ALA A 20 -4.39 0.82 10.56
CA ALA A 20 -5.17 1.01 11.79
C ALA A 20 -6.08 -0.19 12.12
N HIS A 21 -5.86 -1.33 11.45
CA HIS A 21 -6.61 -2.58 11.64
C HIS A 21 -6.40 -3.23 13.01
N GLU A 22 -7.48 -3.81 13.55
CA GLU A 22 -7.50 -4.49 14.84
C GLU A 22 -8.69 -5.45 14.96
N LYS A 23 -8.70 -6.28 16.01
CA LYS A 23 -9.67 -7.37 16.20
C LYS A 23 -11.11 -6.91 16.49
N THR A 24 -11.31 -5.68 16.93
CA THR A 24 -12.65 -5.13 17.27
C THR A 24 -12.75 -3.66 16.89
N GLN A 25 -13.98 -3.15 16.76
CA GLN A 25 -14.24 -1.73 16.49
C GLN A 25 -13.55 -0.80 17.49
N GLN A 26 -13.66 -1.08 18.79
CA GLN A 26 -13.07 -0.25 19.84
C GLN A 26 -11.53 -0.23 19.75
N LEU A 27 -10.91 -1.34 19.33
CA LEU A 27 -9.47 -1.43 19.13
C LEU A 27 -9.04 -0.73 17.83
N VAL A 28 -9.83 -0.80 16.76
CA VAL A 28 -9.61 -0.01 15.53
C VAL A 28 -9.62 1.47 15.86
N TYR A 29 -10.66 1.96 16.56
CA TYR A 29 -10.75 3.37 16.95
C TYR A 29 -9.63 3.78 17.91
N GLY A 30 -9.25 2.90 18.84
CA GLY A 30 -8.08 3.08 19.69
C GLY A 30 -6.79 3.23 18.89
N LYS A 31 -6.58 2.41 17.85
CA LYS A 31 -5.41 2.47 16.97
C LYS A 31 -5.41 3.72 16.11
N ILE A 32 -6.57 4.15 15.58
CA ILE A 32 -6.73 5.43 14.89
C ILE A 32 -6.35 6.59 15.81
N LEU A 33 -6.89 6.64 17.04
CA LEU A 33 -6.54 7.66 18.03
C LEU A 33 -5.04 7.67 18.38
N ARG A 34 -4.40 6.51 18.46
CA ARG A 34 -2.96 6.41 18.68
C ARG A 34 -2.18 6.99 17.49
N ARG A 35 -2.56 6.61 16.26
CA ARG A 35 -1.93 7.11 15.03
C ARG A 35 -2.11 8.62 14.87
N TYR A 36 -3.29 9.15 15.21
CA TYR A 36 -3.61 10.58 15.20
C TYR A 36 -2.57 11.43 15.96
N LYS A 37 -1.93 10.87 17.00
CA LYS A 37 -0.88 11.54 17.79
C LYS A 37 0.54 11.39 17.19
N SER A 38 0.65 11.00 15.92
CA SER A 38 1.92 10.74 15.23
C SER A 38 1.82 11.09 13.74
N LYS A 39 2.95 11.01 13.01
CA LYS A 39 3.01 11.27 11.55
C LYS A 39 2.12 10.34 10.72
N HIS A 40 1.70 9.20 11.28
CA HIS A 40 0.91 8.16 10.62
C HIS A 40 -0.61 8.37 10.71
N GLY A 41 -1.05 9.40 11.45
CA GLY A 41 -2.46 9.81 11.57
C GLY A 41 -2.65 11.33 11.55
N SER A 42 -1.57 12.11 11.46
CA SER A 42 -1.63 13.57 11.36
C SER A 42 -0.35 14.15 10.77
N ASN A 43 -0.52 15.01 9.76
CA ASN A 43 0.57 15.77 9.14
C ASN A 43 1.20 16.81 10.09
N LYS A 44 0.57 17.15 11.22
CA LYS A 44 1.13 18.01 12.26
C LYS A 44 2.49 17.51 12.76
N TYR A 45 2.69 16.19 12.74
CA TYR A 45 3.91 15.54 13.21
C TYR A 45 4.86 15.15 12.05
N SER A 46 4.51 15.50 10.81
CA SER A 46 5.37 15.24 9.65
C SER A 46 6.49 16.26 9.55
N LYS A 47 7.66 15.82 9.07
CA LYS A 47 8.76 16.73 8.73
C LYS A 47 8.35 17.58 7.53
N LYS A 48 8.79 18.85 7.50
CA LYS A 48 8.58 19.75 6.37
C LYS A 48 9.23 19.25 5.08
N TYR A 49 10.37 18.56 5.20
CA TYR A 49 11.14 18.03 4.09
C TYR A 49 11.26 16.52 4.21
N ALA A 50 11.01 15.81 3.11
CA ALA A 50 11.30 14.39 2.97
C ALA A 50 12.74 14.20 2.50
N GLN A 51 13.38 13.11 2.93
CA GLN A 51 14.62 12.68 2.31
C GLN A 51 14.31 11.99 0.99
N ILE A 52 14.94 12.48 -0.08
CA ILE A 52 14.74 12.01 -1.45
C ILE A 52 15.93 11.15 -1.82
N GLU A 53 15.73 9.82 -1.85
CA GLU A 53 16.76 8.81 -2.11
C GLU A 53 16.19 7.65 -2.94
N GLY A 54 17.06 6.72 -3.36
CA GLY A 54 16.67 5.56 -4.18
C GLY A 54 15.98 5.97 -5.48
N ILE A 55 14.85 5.34 -5.79
CA ILE A 55 14.02 5.61 -6.99
C ILE A 55 13.51 7.06 -7.08
N MET A 56 13.55 7.83 -5.99
CA MET A 56 13.15 9.24 -5.99
C MET A 56 14.33 10.19 -6.19
N SER A 57 15.58 9.70 -6.14
CA SER A 57 16.78 10.54 -6.25
C SER A 57 16.91 11.14 -7.64
N ASP A 58 17.34 12.40 -7.72
CA ASP A 58 17.71 13.10 -8.95
C ASP A 58 19.15 12.79 -9.41
N ASN A 59 19.86 11.92 -8.70
CA ASN A 59 21.21 11.51 -9.04
C ASN A 59 21.16 10.29 -9.98
N ILE A 60 21.55 10.49 -11.25
CA ILE A 60 21.59 9.45 -12.28
C ILE A 60 22.40 8.18 -11.90
N ILE A 61 23.44 8.32 -11.06
CA ILE A 61 24.24 7.16 -10.62
C ILE A 61 23.44 6.31 -9.62
N LYS A 62 22.58 6.95 -8.80
CA LYS A 62 21.73 6.28 -7.80
C LYS A 62 20.38 5.84 -8.37
N ASN A 63 19.87 6.56 -9.36
CA ASN A 63 18.55 6.38 -9.97
C ASN A 63 18.65 6.47 -11.50
N PRO A 64 19.28 5.50 -12.16
CA PRO A 64 19.55 5.60 -13.60
C PRO A 64 18.28 5.66 -14.46
N HIS A 65 17.13 5.22 -13.92
CA HIS A 65 15.88 5.09 -14.67
C HIS A 65 14.91 6.26 -14.49
N PHE A 66 14.90 6.93 -13.33
CA PHE A 66 13.89 7.95 -13.00
C PHE A 66 14.47 9.28 -12.50
N TYR A 67 15.77 9.51 -12.64
CA TYR A 67 16.43 10.71 -12.06
C TYR A 67 15.90 12.05 -12.59
N ASP A 68 15.32 12.08 -13.78
CA ASP A 68 14.78 13.28 -14.42
C ASP A 68 13.24 13.40 -14.30
N TYR A 69 12.59 12.51 -13.53
CA TYR A 69 11.15 12.52 -13.34
C TYR A 69 10.72 13.61 -12.34
N THR A 70 9.51 14.14 -12.53
CA THR A 70 8.85 14.92 -11.48
C THR A 70 8.38 13.99 -10.36
N VAL A 71 8.99 14.10 -9.19
CA VAL A 71 8.64 13.27 -8.02
C VAL A 71 7.56 13.95 -7.18
N ILE A 72 6.45 13.25 -6.98
CA ILE A 72 5.40 13.61 -6.03
C ILE A 72 5.40 12.60 -4.89
N PHE A 73 5.78 13.06 -3.69
CA PHE A 73 5.75 12.23 -2.48
C PHE A 73 4.46 12.45 -1.69
N VAL A 74 3.67 11.40 -1.54
CA VAL A 74 2.40 11.44 -0.81
C VAL A 74 2.58 10.90 0.59
N ASN A 75 2.30 11.72 1.61
CA ASN A 75 2.38 11.32 3.01
C ASN A 75 1.22 10.40 3.40
N TYR A 76 1.52 9.16 3.82
CA TYR A 76 0.51 8.24 4.35
C TYR A 76 0.14 8.59 5.80
N CYS A 77 -1.00 9.28 5.97
CA CYS A 77 -1.43 9.85 7.25
C CYS A 77 -2.86 9.49 7.65
N ASP A 78 -3.53 8.57 6.95
CA ASP A 78 -4.91 8.15 7.26
C ASP A 78 -4.98 6.80 7.99
N GLY A 79 -3.98 5.92 7.79
CA GLY A 79 -3.96 4.60 8.43
C GLY A 79 -4.91 3.57 7.82
N THR A 80 -5.57 3.91 6.71
CA THR A 80 -6.53 3.08 5.99
C THR A 80 -6.11 2.83 4.54
N ALA A 81 -4.82 2.96 4.22
CA ALA A 81 -4.29 2.88 2.86
C ALA A 81 -5.03 3.78 1.85
N PHE A 82 -5.43 4.99 2.26
CA PHE A 82 -6.25 5.91 1.47
C PHE A 82 -7.61 5.36 1.05
N THR A 83 -8.12 4.32 1.71
CA THR A 83 -9.40 3.69 1.30
C THR A 83 -10.55 3.96 2.26
N GLY A 84 -10.30 4.51 3.45
CA GLY A 84 -11.36 4.87 4.39
C GLY A 84 -12.01 6.23 4.08
N HIS A 85 -13.32 6.32 4.27
CA HIS A 85 -14.14 7.53 4.20
C HIS A 85 -15.35 7.37 5.11
N LEU A 86 -15.68 8.38 5.91
CA LEU A 86 -16.92 8.44 6.68
C LEU A 86 -17.50 9.83 6.58
N ASP A 87 -18.77 10.01 6.27
CA ASP A 87 -19.36 11.35 6.20
C ASP A 87 -19.17 12.13 7.51
N GLU A 88 -19.39 11.47 8.65
CA GLU A 88 -19.25 12.03 10.00
C GLU A 88 -17.99 11.51 10.73
N PRO A 89 -17.43 12.28 11.67
CA PRO A 89 -16.26 11.83 12.43
C PRO A 89 -16.62 10.74 13.44
N ILE A 90 -15.68 9.85 13.72
CA ILE A 90 -15.81 8.91 14.83
C ILE A 90 -15.60 9.69 16.14
N ILE A 91 -16.59 9.69 17.03
CA ILE A 91 -16.47 10.23 18.38
C ILE A 91 -15.89 9.15 19.31
N TYR A 92 -14.63 9.28 19.68
CA TYR A 92 -13.95 8.29 20.54
C TYR A 92 -13.08 8.96 21.60
N LYS A 93 -13.33 8.62 22.88
CA LYS A 93 -12.61 9.18 24.04
C LYS A 93 -12.52 10.72 24.02
N GLY A 94 -13.63 11.38 23.70
CA GLY A 94 -13.74 12.85 23.68
C GLY A 94 -12.96 13.50 22.53
N LYS A 95 -12.65 12.76 21.46
CA LYS A 95 -12.01 13.26 20.24
C LYS A 95 -12.85 12.91 19.02
N GLU A 96 -12.89 13.84 18.08
CA GLU A 96 -13.36 13.62 16.72
C GLU A 96 -12.21 13.07 15.88
N LEU A 97 -12.39 11.87 15.34
CA LEU A 97 -11.43 11.20 14.47
C LEU A 97 -12.01 11.16 13.05
N TRP A 98 -11.49 12.05 12.20
CA TRP A 98 -11.89 12.14 10.80
C TRP A 98 -11.20 11.05 9.97
N VAL A 99 -12.00 10.24 9.27
CA VAL A 99 -11.52 9.24 8.32
C VAL A 99 -11.71 9.80 6.92
N ARG A 100 -10.61 10.21 6.29
CA ARG A 100 -10.61 10.95 5.01
C ARG A 100 -9.56 10.42 4.03
N GLY A 101 -9.27 9.13 4.10
CA GLY A 101 -8.28 8.48 3.25
C GLY A 101 -8.58 8.69 1.77
N GLN A 102 -9.83 8.44 1.35
CA GLN A 102 -10.22 8.61 -0.05
C GLN A 102 -10.14 10.06 -0.50
N ASP A 103 -10.68 10.98 0.30
CA ASP A 103 -10.67 12.41 0.01
C ASP A 103 -9.25 12.93 -0.16
N ASN A 104 -8.32 12.48 0.69
CA ASN A 104 -6.92 12.86 0.62
C ASN A 104 -6.27 12.39 -0.69
N MET A 105 -6.58 11.18 -1.18
CA MET A 105 -6.06 10.70 -2.47
C MET A 105 -6.63 11.52 -3.62
N LEU A 106 -7.95 11.74 -3.65
CA LEU A 106 -8.61 12.53 -4.69
C LEU A 106 -8.08 13.96 -4.74
N ALA A 107 -7.98 14.62 -3.58
CA ALA A 107 -7.40 15.95 -3.45
C ALA A 107 -5.94 15.99 -3.89
N THR A 108 -5.17 14.94 -3.62
CA THR A 108 -3.78 14.83 -4.09
C THR A 108 -3.71 14.77 -5.62
N LEU A 109 -4.53 13.93 -6.27
CA LEU A 109 -4.56 13.83 -7.73
C LEU A 109 -4.98 15.15 -8.39
N ASP A 110 -5.99 15.83 -7.84
CA ASP A 110 -6.44 17.13 -8.32
C ASP A 110 -5.37 18.22 -8.13
N TYR A 111 -4.64 18.19 -7.01
CA TYR A 111 -3.51 19.08 -6.77
C TYR A 111 -2.39 18.85 -7.81
N VAL A 112 -2.02 17.59 -8.06
CA VAL A 112 -0.98 17.25 -9.05
C VAL A 112 -1.40 17.70 -10.45
N LYS A 113 -2.64 17.42 -10.86
CA LYS A 113 -3.22 17.91 -12.12
C LYS A 113 -3.12 19.42 -12.23
N LYS A 114 -3.58 20.16 -11.22
CA LYS A 114 -3.68 21.62 -11.25
C LYS A 114 -2.32 22.30 -11.32
N TYR A 115 -1.34 21.84 -10.54
CA TYR A 115 -0.09 22.58 -10.36
C TYR A 115 1.11 22.02 -11.12
N TYR A 116 1.08 20.74 -11.52
CA TYR A 116 2.22 20.10 -12.14
C TYR A 116 1.99 19.72 -13.61
N LYS A 117 0.85 20.08 -14.21
CA LYS A 117 0.54 19.80 -15.63
C LYS A 117 0.53 18.29 -15.94
N LEU A 118 -0.10 17.49 -15.09
CA LEU A 118 -0.24 16.04 -15.26
C LEU A 118 -0.77 15.63 -16.64
N GLN A 119 -1.61 16.48 -17.27
CA GLN A 119 -2.12 16.27 -18.62
C GLN A 119 -1.05 16.24 -19.72
N ASN A 120 0.14 16.78 -19.46
CA ASN A 120 1.26 16.75 -20.39
C ASN A 120 2.15 15.52 -20.19
N ALA A 121 1.84 14.65 -19.23
CA ALA A 121 2.67 13.51 -18.91
C ALA A 121 2.71 12.49 -20.06
N ASP A 122 3.89 12.06 -20.46
CA ASP A 122 4.08 10.91 -21.35
C ASP A 122 4.01 9.60 -20.56
N GLN A 123 4.51 9.63 -19.32
CA GLN A 123 4.53 8.48 -18.42
C GLN A 123 4.23 8.89 -16.97
N VAL A 124 3.46 8.06 -16.27
CA VAL A 124 3.19 8.18 -14.83
C VAL A 124 3.49 6.84 -14.17
N VAL A 125 4.46 6.84 -13.26
CA VAL A 125 4.80 5.70 -12.42
C VAL A 125 4.17 5.91 -11.05
N VAL A 126 3.33 4.98 -10.62
CA VAL A 126 2.69 4.97 -9.30
C VAL A 126 3.41 3.93 -8.45
N GLY A 127 4.22 4.40 -7.50
CA GLY A 127 5.05 3.53 -6.67
C GLY A 127 4.61 3.52 -5.21
N GLY A 128 4.78 2.39 -4.52
CA GLY A 128 4.51 2.28 -3.09
C GLY A 128 5.29 1.14 -2.46
N THR A 129 5.59 1.26 -1.15
CA THR A 129 6.29 0.20 -0.39
C THR A 129 5.49 -0.20 0.84
N SER A 130 5.41 -1.50 1.16
CA SER A 130 4.64 -2.04 2.30
C SER A 130 3.16 -1.64 2.22
N SER A 131 2.57 -1.02 3.25
CA SER A 131 1.20 -0.50 3.19
C SER A 131 0.98 0.48 2.04
N GLY A 132 2.03 1.16 1.55
CA GLY A 132 1.98 2.01 0.36
C GLY A 132 1.77 1.23 -0.93
N ALA A 133 2.29 0.00 -1.04
CA ALA A 133 2.04 -0.85 -2.19
C ALA A 133 0.59 -1.37 -2.23
N VAL A 134 -0.05 -1.55 -1.07
CA VAL A 134 -1.51 -1.79 -1.00
C VAL A 134 -2.30 -0.59 -1.52
N VAL A 135 -1.82 0.65 -1.29
CA VAL A 135 -2.41 1.83 -1.92
C VAL A 135 -2.31 1.74 -3.44
N VAL A 136 -1.15 1.31 -3.98
CA VAL A 136 -0.97 1.12 -5.43
C VAL A 136 -1.98 0.11 -5.96
N TYR A 137 -2.09 -1.08 -5.37
CA TYR A 137 -3.02 -2.11 -5.84
C TYR A 137 -4.47 -1.66 -5.86
N ASN A 138 -4.90 -0.94 -4.82
CA ASN A 138 -6.26 -0.40 -4.74
C ASN A 138 -6.44 0.69 -5.80
N TRP A 139 -5.61 1.72 -5.77
CA TRP A 139 -5.88 2.95 -6.52
C TRP A 139 -5.43 2.95 -7.98
N ILE A 140 -4.63 1.97 -8.44
CA ILE A 140 -4.01 2.04 -9.77
C ILE A 140 -5.02 2.15 -10.90
N ASP A 141 -6.14 1.43 -10.84
CA ASP A 141 -7.17 1.49 -11.88
C ASP A 141 -7.81 2.88 -11.93
N TYR A 142 -8.13 3.45 -10.77
CA TYR A 142 -8.67 4.80 -10.67
C TYR A 142 -7.67 5.83 -11.21
N ILE A 143 -6.41 5.76 -10.78
CA ILE A 143 -5.35 6.69 -11.21
C ILE A 143 -5.10 6.57 -12.71
N SER A 144 -5.02 5.34 -13.23
CA SER A 144 -4.84 5.07 -14.65
C SER A 144 -5.97 5.67 -15.49
N ASN A 145 -7.22 5.47 -15.07
CA ASN A 145 -8.38 6.06 -15.72
C ASN A 145 -8.39 7.59 -15.61
N TYR A 146 -8.04 8.14 -14.44
CA TYR A 146 -7.97 9.59 -14.21
C TYR A 146 -6.91 10.23 -15.14
N VAL A 147 -5.70 9.67 -15.19
CA VAL A 147 -4.61 10.14 -16.05
C VAL A 147 -4.97 10.02 -17.53
N LYS A 148 -5.50 8.87 -17.96
CA LYS A 148 -5.89 8.64 -19.36
C LYS A 148 -7.04 9.54 -19.83
N LYS A 149 -7.93 9.96 -18.92
CA LYS A 149 -8.94 11.00 -19.23
C LYS A 149 -8.31 12.36 -19.50
N LEU A 150 -7.17 12.68 -18.89
CA LEU A 150 -6.42 13.91 -19.15
C LEU A 150 -5.61 13.82 -20.44
N ASN A 151 -4.93 12.69 -20.65
CA ASN A 151 -4.16 12.41 -21.85
C ASN A 151 -4.21 10.90 -22.17
N PRO A 152 -4.98 10.48 -23.20
CA PRO A 152 -5.14 9.07 -23.56
C PRO A 152 -3.85 8.36 -23.97
N LYS A 153 -2.78 9.11 -24.30
CA LYS A 153 -1.48 8.56 -24.71
C LYS A 153 -0.53 8.32 -23.54
N THR A 154 -0.84 8.82 -22.35
CA THR A 154 0.01 8.65 -21.18
C THR A 154 0.09 7.18 -20.78
N GLN A 155 1.31 6.68 -20.61
CA GLN A 155 1.55 5.35 -20.07
C GLN A 155 1.50 5.40 -18.54
N VAL A 156 0.79 4.47 -17.92
CA VAL A 156 0.68 4.39 -16.46
C VAL A 156 1.24 3.04 -16.02
N VAL A 157 2.23 3.08 -15.13
CA VAL A 157 2.95 1.90 -14.63
C VAL A 157 2.81 1.86 -13.12
N ALA A 158 2.44 0.71 -12.57
CA ALA A 158 2.43 0.47 -11.13
C ALA A 158 3.69 -0.24 -10.66
N LEU A 159 4.30 0.27 -9.59
CA LEU A 159 5.43 -0.34 -8.89
C LEU A 159 5.02 -0.64 -7.45
N ALA A 160 4.69 -1.90 -7.18
CA ALA A 160 4.31 -2.37 -5.86
C ALA A 160 5.48 -3.13 -5.23
N ASP A 161 6.03 -2.59 -4.15
CA ASP A 161 7.17 -3.15 -3.42
C ASP A 161 6.74 -3.60 -2.02
N ALA A 162 7.04 -4.85 -1.65
CA ALA A 162 6.68 -5.43 -0.36
C ALA A 162 5.18 -5.28 0.01
N GLY A 163 4.28 -5.32 -0.98
CA GLY A 163 2.85 -4.99 -0.79
C GLY A 163 1.90 -6.16 -0.70
N MET A 164 2.37 -7.37 -0.98
CA MET A 164 1.54 -8.56 -0.90
C MET A 164 1.40 -8.97 0.57
N PHE A 165 0.17 -9.16 1.03
CA PHE A 165 -0.14 -9.67 2.35
C PHE A 165 -0.99 -10.92 2.17
N LEU A 166 -0.47 -12.07 2.59
CA LEU A 166 -1.15 -13.34 2.39
C LEU A 166 -2.21 -13.55 3.46
N ASN A 167 -3.34 -14.09 3.05
CA ASN A 167 -4.38 -14.58 3.95
C ASN A 167 -3.97 -15.97 4.46
N TYR A 168 -3.33 -16.02 5.62
CA TYR A 168 -2.90 -17.28 6.25
C TYR A 168 -3.51 -17.43 7.65
N LYS A 169 -3.62 -18.68 8.11
CA LYS A 169 -4.07 -19.01 9.46
C LYS A 169 -3.01 -18.63 10.48
N LYS A 170 -3.40 -17.95 11.54
CA LYS A 170 -2.55 -17.73 12.71
C LYS A 170 -2.05 -19.08 13.22
N PHE A 171 -0.74 -19.18 13.46
CA PHE A 171 -0.08 -20.42 13.87
C PHE A 171 -0.81 -21.10 15.04
N GLY A 172 -1.04 -22.41 14.89
CA GLY A 172 -1.74 -23.23 15.89
C GLY A 172 -3.25 -22.97 15.99
N THR A 173 -3.85 -22.26 15.04
CA THR A 173 -5.29 -21.96 15.01
C THR A 173 -5.86 -22.09 13.60
N ASP A 174 -7.19 -22.16 13.47
CA ASP A 174 -7.89 -22.04 12.18
C ASP A 174 -8.28 -20.60 11.83
N PHE A 175 -7.73 -19.60 12.54
CA PHE A 175 -8.17 -18.21 12.47
C PHE A 175 -7.29 -17.35 11.56
N TYR A 176 -7.88 -16.68 10.58
CA TYR A 176 -7.17 -15.77 9.66
C TYR A 176 -7.06 -14.36 10.25
N GLU A 177 -6.12 -14.18 11.19
CA GLU A 177 -6.05 -12.95 11.98
C GLU A 177 -5.85 -11.67 11.17
N PHE A 178 -4.97 -11.70 10.16
CA PHE A 178 -4.72 -10.52 9.32
C PHE A 178 -5.97 -10.12 8.53
N LEU A 179 -6.61 -11.10 7.89
CA LEU A 179 -7.84 -10.91 7.13
C LEU A 179 -8.95 -10.30 8.02
N GLU A 180 -9.17 -10.87 9.21
CA GLU A 180 -10.19 -10.38 10.13
C GLU A 180 -9.92 -8.97 10.64
N LYS A 181 -8.65 -8.64 10.94
CA LYS A 181 -8.26 -7.26 11.29
C LYS A 181 -8.56 -6.32 10.13
N GLN A 182 -8.19 -6.69 8.91
CA GLN A 182 -8.42 -5.86 7.72
C GLN A 182 -9.89 -5.69 7.40
N LYS A 183 -10.70 -6.75 7.54
CA LYS A 183 -12.17 -6.70 7.48
C LYS A 183 -12.74 -5.69 8.46
N ASN A 184 -12.31 -5.73 9.72
CA ASN A 184 -12.73 -4.75 10.72
C ASN A 184 -12.31 -3.32 10.35
N LEU A 185 -11.08 -3.13 9.87
CA LEU A 185 -10.67 -1.83 9.37
C LEU A 185 -11.58 -1.38 8.23
N TYR A 186 -11.89 -2.27 7.30
CA TYR A 186 -12.73 -1.98 6.15
C TYR A 186 -14.11 -1.46 6.60
N ILE A 187 -14.82 -2.28 7.39
CA ILE A 187 -16.19 -2.04 7.83
C ILE A 187 -16.30 -0.79 8.72
N TYR A 188 -15.35 -0.58 9.64
CA TYR A 188 -15.45 0.51 10.62
C TYR A 188 -14.90 1.85 10.13
N THR A 189 -14.39 1.92 8.90
CA THR A 189 -13.83 3.16 8.33
C THR A 189 -14.40 3.50 6.95
N ARG A 190 -15.52 2.89 6.56
CA ARG A 190 -16.24 3.15 5.30
C ARG A 190 -17.74 3.18 5.53
N ASP A 191 -18.41 4.04 4.76
CA ASP A 191 -19.83 3.92 4.49
C ASP A 191 -20.02 2.85 3.42
N ILE A 192 -20.20 1.59 3.84
CA ILE A 192 -20.19 0.40 2.96
C ILE A 192 -21.31 0.38 1.91
N ASP A 193 -22.35 1.20 2.11
CA ASP A 193 -23.47 1.34 1.17
C ASP A 193 -23.15 2.33 0.02
N GLN A 194 -22.04 3.07 0.12
CA GLN A 194 -21.61 4.02 -0.90
C GLN A 194 -20.64 3.40 -1.89
N GLU A 195 -20.68 3.87 -3.15
CA GLU A 195 -19.74 3.45 -4.19
C GLU A 195 -18.31 3.85 -3.82
N GLN A 196 -17.40 2.89 -3.83
CA GLN A 196 -16.00 3.09 -3.44
C GLN A 196 -15.14 3.33 -4.69
N PRO A 197 -14.55 4.52 -4.90
CA PRO A 197 -13.86 4.88 -6.14
C PRO A 197 -12.56 4.10 -6.37
N PHE A 198 -11.99 3.51 -5.32
CA PHE A 198 -10.68 2.87 -5.34
C PHE A 198 -10.71 1.36 -5.57
N GLN A 199 -11.88 0.71 -5.61
CA GLN A 199 -11.89 -0.74 -5.73
C GLN A 199 -11.77 -1.16 -7.19
N ASN A 200 -10.82 -2.06 -7.47
CA ASN A 200 -10.69 -2.67 -8.80
C ASN A 200 -11.97 -3.44 -9.14
N LYS A 201 -12.55 -3.20 -10.32
CA LYS A 201 -13.78 -3.89 -10.75
C LYS A 201 -13.65 -5.41 -10.75
N LYS A 202 -12.50 -5.94 -11.18
CA LYS A 202 -12.23 -7.39 -11.15
C LYS A 202 -12.19 -7.92 -9.72
N CYS A 203 -11.66 -7.14 -8.78
CA CYS A 203 -11.63 -7.50 -7.36
C CYS A 203 -13.05 -7.50 -6.77
N ILE A 204 -13.87 -6.50 -7.09
CA ILE A 204 -15.29 -6.48 -6.68
C ILE A 204 -16.04 -7.68 -7.30
N GLU A 205 -15.80 -7.98 -8.57
CA GLU A 205 -16.41 -9.12 -9.26
C GLU A 205 -15.99 -10.47 -8.65
N LYS A 206 -14.72 -10.62 -8.23
CA LYS A 206 -14.18 -11.84 -7.60
C LYS A 206 -14.68 -12.00 -6.15
N TYR A 207 -14.78 -10.91 -5.40
CA TYR A 207 -15.08 -10.92 -3.96
C TYR A 207 -16.35 -10.12 -3.62
N GLN A 208 -17.44 -10.38 -4.35
CA GLN A 208 -18.70 -9.61 -4.22
C GLN A 208 -19.20 -9.52 -2.77
N ASP A 209 -19.15 -10.63 -2.03
CA ASP A 209 -19.61 -10.71 -0.64
C ASP A 209 -18.53 -10.33 0.39
N GLU A 210 -17.29 -10.12 -0.05
CA GLU A 210 -16.13 -9.89 0.81
C GLU A 210 -15.25 -8.72 0.30
N PRO A 211 -15.80 -7.50 0.23
CA PRO A 211 -15.10 -6.34 -0.37
C PRO A 211 -13.87 -5.88 0.41
N TRP A 212 -13.63 -6.45 1.60
CA TRP A 212 -12.42 -6.25 2.40
C TRP A 212 -11.23 -7.09 1.96
N ASN A 213 -11.42 -8.08 1.09
CA ASN A 213 -10.30 -8.76 0.44
C ASN A 213 -9.60 -7.73 -0.46
N PHE A 214 -8.32 -7.49 -0.19
CA PHE A 214 -7.52 -6.62 -1.05
C PHE A 214 -7.35 -7.26 -2.42
N ALA A 215 -7.09 -6.41 -3.40
CA ALA A 215 -6.71 -6.88 -4.71
C ALA A 215 -5.42 -7.72 -4.61
N GLU A 216 -5.55 -9.02 -4.85
CA GLU A 216 -4.44 -9.93 -5.11
C GLU A 216 -3.78 -9.57 -6.46
N SER A 217 -2.54 -10.00 -6.68
CA SER A 217 -1.77 -9.78 -7.92
C SER A 217 -2.63 -10.00 -9.18
N GLU A 218 -3.37 -11.11 -9.20
CA GLU A 218 -4.26 -11.54 -10.29
C GLU A 218 -5.41 -10.57 -10.63
N THR A 219 -5.83 -9.75 -9.68
CA THR A 219 -7.01 -8.89 -9.81
C THR A 219 -6.67 -7.47 -10.25
N THR A 220 -5.38 -7.11 -10.31
CA THR A 220 -4.92 -5.75 -10.65
C THR A 220 -4.52 -5.59 -12.12
N GLN A 221 -4.56 -4.36 -12.65
CA GLN A 221 -3.88 -4.01 -13.93
C GLN A 221 -2.40 -4.45 -13.87
N PRO A 222 -1.71 -4.66 -15.02
CA PRO A 222 -0.32 -5.12 -15.01
C PRO A 222 0.52 -4.25 -14.09
N THR A 223 0.88 -4.82 -12.95
CA THR A 223 1.60 -4.16 -11.87
C THR A 223 2.92 -4.87 -11.77
N ILE A 224 4.01 -4.09 -11.90
CA ILE A 224 5.34 -4.62 -11.74
C ILE A 224 5.55 -4.79 -10.23
N GLN A 225 5.66 -6.03 -9.80
CA GLN A 225 6.09 -6.37 -8.46
C GLN A 225 7.62 -6.36 -8.41
N LEU A 226 8.21 -5.44 -7.64
CA LEU A 226 9.67 -5.24 -7.64
C LEU A 226 10.40 -6.14 -6.63
N ALA A 227 9.74 -6.49 -5.54
CA ALA A 227 10.24 -7.44 -4.56
C ALA A 227 9.06 -8.12 -3.86
N GLN A 228 9.05 -9.46 -3.87
CA GLN A 228 8.10 -10.29 -3.11
C GLN A 228 8.57 -10.55 -1.68
N LEU A 229 9.35 -9.63 -1.11
CA LEU A 229 9.51 -9.56 0.35
C LEU A 229 8.15 -9.14 0.90
N VAL A 230 7.31 -10.13 1.18
CA VAL A 230 5.96 -9.97 1.71
C VAL A 230 6.03 -8.88 2.79
N GLY A 231 5.30 -7.76 2.64
CA GLY A 231 5.30 -6.65 3.63
C GLY A 231 4.93 -7.11 5.04
N GLN A 232 4.39 -8.32 5.08
CA GLN A 232 4.21 -9.20 6.20
C GLN A 232 5.48 -9.40 7.04
N PHE A 233 6.70 -9.51 6.51
CA PHE A 233 7.92 -9.59 7.34
C PHE A 233 8.11 -8.36 8.23
N ALA A 234 7.72 -7.14 7.78
CA ALA A 234 7.90 -5.92 8.56
C ALA A 234 6.75 -5.62 9.53
N GLU A 235 5.50 -5.98 9.19
CA GLU A 235 4.42 -5.98 10.20
C GLU A 235 4.55 -7.16 11.18
N GLN A 236 5.18 -8.26 10.76
CA GLN A 236 5.47 -9.46 11.53
C GLN A 236 6.94 -9.61 11.95
N GLU A 237 7.74 -8.55 12.02
CA GLU A 237 8.77 -8.55 13.08
C GLU A 237 8.08 -8.57 14.46
N ASN A 238 6.74 -8.39 14.49
CA ASN A 238 5.81 -9.00 15.43
C ASN A 238 5.13 -10.28 14.86
N ILE A 239 5.85 -11.36 14.55
CA ILE A 239 5.31 -12.75 14.61
C ILE A 239 4.98 -12.91 16.08
N GLU A 240 3.84 -12.39 16.57
CA GLU A 240 3.43 -12.33 17.97
C GLU A 240 4.53 -12.68 18.99
N ILE A 241 5.64 -11.91 19.00
CA ILE A 241 6.74 -12.17 19.93
C ILE A 241 6.33 -11.65 21.33
N ASN A 242 5.14 -11.07 21.43
CA ASN A 242 4.44 -10.70 22.67
C ASN A 242 4.04 -11.90 23.55
N GLY A 243 4.65 -13.07 23.36
CA GLY A 243 4.53 -14.26 24.19
C GLY A 243 5.68 -15.26 24.01
N ILE A 244 6.63 -14.98 23.10
CA ILE A 244 7.81 -15.80 22.88
C ILE A 244 8.99 -14.99 23.41
N ASP A 245 9.69 -15.53 24.40
CA ASP A 245 10.95 -14.97 24.85
C ASP A 245 11.92 -14.89 23.64
N LEU A 246 12.27 -13.67 23.23
CA LEU A 246 13.16 -13.39 22.10
C LEU A 246 14.51 -14.07 22.22
N GLN A 247 15.01 -14.17 23.45
CA GLN A 247 16.28 -14.83 23.74
C GLN A 247 16.10 -16.34 23.56
N HIS A 248 15.00 -16.91 24.06
CA HIS A 248 14.66 -18.32 23.83
C HIS A 248 14.45 -18.65 22.34
N TRP A 249 13.78 -17.78 21.58
CA TRP A 249 13.52 -18.00 20.14
C TRP A 249 14.81 -18.05 19.31
N GLN A 250 15.78 -17.22 19.64
CA GLN A 250 17.05 -17.12 18.91
C GLN A 250 18.03 -18.23 19.32
N GLU A 251 18.05 -18.60 20.60
CA GLU A 251 19.07 -19.48 21.19
C GLU A 251 18.62 -20.93 21.39
N SER A 252 17.31 -21.23 21.33
CA SER A 252 16.78 -22.58 21.58
C SER A 252 16.83 -23.47 20.33
N SER A 253 17.51 -24.60 20.42
CA SER A 253 17.47 -25.68 19.42
C SER A 253 16.08 -26.27 19.22
N ASN A 254 15.17 -26.14 20.21
CA ASN A 254 13.79 -26.62 20.12
C ASN A 254 12.90 -25.72 19.24
N CYS A 255 13.29 -24.46 19.01
CA CYS A 255 12.59 -23.55 18.11
C CYS A 255 13.03 -23.73 16.64
N GLU A 256 14.08 -24.51 16.38
CA GLU A 256 14.60 -24.75 15.03
C GLU A 256 13.56 -25.41 14.12
N LEU A 257 12.84 -26.42 14.62
CA LEU A 257 11.79 -27.09 13.84
C LEU A 257 10.59 -26.17 13.57
N ILE A 258 10.26 -25.27 14.51
CA ILE A 258 9.19 -24.29 14.32
C ILE A 258 9.63 -23.23 13.30
N ARG A 259 10.87 -22.74 13.38
CA ARG A 259 11.46 -21.84 12.37
C ARG A 259 11.44 -22.50 11.00
N GLN A 260 11.93 -23.73 10.89
CA GLN A 260 11.94 -24.48 9.65
C GLN A 260 10.51 -24.73 9.13
N GLN A 261 9.54 -25.03 9.99
CA GLN A 261 8.15 -25.20 9.58
C GLN A 261 7.55 -23.88 9.09
N VAL A 262 7.78 -22.75 9.78
CA VAL A 262 7.35 -21.42 9.34
C VAL A 262 7.96 -21.09 7.98
N TRP A 263 9.28 -21.26 7.82
CA TRP A 263 9.98 -21.05 6.54
C TRP A 263 9.46 -21.98 5.44
N ASN A 264 9.26 -23.26 5.74
CA ASN A 264 8.73 -24.24 4.79
C ASN A 264 7.27 -23.97 4.39
N ASP A 265 6.44 -23.46 5.30
CA ASP A 265 5.06 -23.09 5.00
C ASP A 265 5.01 -21.82 4.14
N PHE A 266 5.95 -20.89 4.32
CA PHE A 266 6.11 -19.73 3.44
C PHE A 266 6.70 -20.10 2.07
N ASP A 267 7.68 -21.00 2.01
CA ASP A 267 8.25 -21.52 0.76
C ASP A 267 7.26 -22.40 -0.03
N ARG A 268 6.29 -23.05 0.64
CA ARG A 268 5.21 -23.84 0.01
C ARG A 268 4.11 -22.99 -0.60
N ILE A 269 3.95 -21.73 -0.21
CA ILE A 269 3.07 -20.80 -0.91
C ILE A 269 3.80 -20.43 -2.21
N GLN A 270 3.53 -21.18 -3.27
CA GLN A 270 4.23 -21.13 -4.56
C GLN A 270 4.31 -19.70 -5.15
N LEU A 271 5.36 -18.96 -4.83
CA LEU A 271 5.70 -17.68 -5.45
C LEU A 271 6.50 -17.86 -6.77
N TYR A 272 6.92 -19.10 -7.07
CA TYR A 272 7.78 -19.45 -8.19
C TYR A 272 7.08 -19.48 -9.55
N ASP A 273 5.77 -19.76 -9.59
CA ASP A 273 5.03 -19.91 -10.86
C ASP A 273 4.52 -18.56 -11.41
N GLU A 274 4.38 -17.53 -10.56
CA GLU A 274 3.90 -16.19 -10.96
C GLU A 274 5.02 -15.24 -11.41
N TYR A 275 6.28 -15.54 -11.11
CA TYR A 275 7.43 -14.66 -11.37
C TYR A 275 8.42 -15.28 -12.36
N GLN A 276 8.10 -15.20 -13.65
CA GLN A 276 9.10 -15.35 -14.69
C GLN A 276 9.76 -13.99 -14.90
N ASP A 277 11.05 -13.87 -14.58
CA ASP A 277 11.96 -12.70 -14.66
C ASP A 277 11.93 -11.87 -15.97
N GLY A 278 11.09 -12.21 -16.95
CA GLY A 278 11.02 -11.59 -18.28
C GLY A 278 10.08 -10.39 -18.44
N GLU A 279 9.27 -10.02 -17.45
CA GLU A 279 8.28 -8.93 -17.59
C GLU A 279 8.93 -7.54 -17.74
N LEU A 280 10.02 -7.26 -17.02
CA LEU A 280 10.72 -5.97 -17.08
C LEU A 280 11.39 -5.72 -18.45
N GLN A 281 11.97 -6.75 -19.07
CA GLN A 281 12.59 -6.63 -20.41
C GLN A 281 11.55 -6.51 -21.54
N LYS A 282 10.34 -7.06 -21.36
CA LYS A 282 9.25 -6.97 -22.35
C LYS A 282 8.59 -5.59 -22.39
N MET A 283 8.72 -4.79 -21.33
CA MET A 283 8.14 -3.45 -21.23
C MET A 283 8.98 -2.34 -21.87
N GLY A 284 10.16 -2.66 -22.41
CA GLY A 284 10.96 -1.73 -23.24
C GLY A 284 11.60 -0.56 -22.48
N PHE A 285 11.91 -0.75 -21.19
CA PHE A 285 12.73 0.16 -20.39
C PHE A 285 14.21 0.09 -20.75
#